data_AF-A0A2E5M031-F1
#
_entry.id   AF-A0A2E5M031-F1
#
_cell.length_a   1.000
_cell.length_b   1.000
_cell.length_c   1.000
_cell.angle_alpha   90.00
_cell.angle_beta   90.00
_cell.angle_gamma   90.00
#
_symmetry.space_group_name_H-M   'P 1'
#
loop_
_entity.id
_entity.type
_entity.pdbx_description
1 polymer ?
#
loop_
_entity_poly.entity_id
_entity_poly.type
_entity_poly.pdbx_seq_one_letter_code
_entity_poly.pdbx_strand_id
1 'polypeptide(L)'
;MNLLRKASKQEATVDPWVTHNTKAIAGGAESLPHNMPASIQKGRIIDFGYLPDKELAEERVWLLNFDKTYPYIRVVETIATGEFSFMAADQISIHLAEGVDVTELKPMLDDLGLRLRMFNRKEHLAVIGVLNTQIDAVPATIEAVQPWSDLFEYAVADVLRFQGQ
;
A
#
# COMPACT_ATOMS: atom_id res chain seq x y z
N MET A 1 -14.95 -51.05 24.81
CA MET A 1 -15.76 -50.14 25.65
C MET A 1 -14.81 -49.20 26.39
N ASN A 2 -15.09 -47.90 26.32
CA ASN A 2 -14.50 -46.75 27.06
C ASN A 2 -13.03 -46.39 26.80
N LEU A 3 -12.73 -45.43 25.89
CA LEU A 3 -12.64 -43.97 26.08
C LEU A 3 -11.76 -43.53 27.26
N LEU A 4 -10.58 -42.98 26.96
CA LEU A 4 -9.97 -41.90 27.74
C LEU A 4 -9.22 -40.93 26.81
N ARG A 5 -9.65 -39.68 26.94
CA ARG A 5 -9.41 -38.49 26.12
C ARG A 5 -7.92 -38.14 26.00
N LYS A 6 -7.40 -38.04 24.76
CA LYS A 6 -6.26 -37.16 24.48
C LYS A 6 -6.79 -35.73 24.37
N ALA A 7 -6.63 -34.95 25.44
CA ALA A 7 -6.76 -33.51 25.39
C ALA A 7 -5.52 -32.96 24.67
N SER A 8 -5.65 -32.67 23.37
CA SER A 8 -4.67 -31.85 22.67
C SER A 8 -4.75 -30.44 23.26
N LYS A 9 -3.73 -30.08 24.04
CA LYS A 9 -3.42 -28.69 24.39
C LYS A 9 -3.08 -27.97 23.08
N GLN A 10 -4.07 -27.30 22.48
CA GLN A 10 -3.78 -26.20 21.57
C GLN A 10 -3.24 -25.06 22.45
N GLU A 11 -1.94 -25.07 22.71
CA GLU A 11 -1.26 -23.82 23.03
C GLU A 11 -1.37 -23.00 21.75
N ALA A 12 -2.25 -21.99 21.79
CA ALA A 12 -2.33 -20.98 20.77
C ALA A 12 -0.97 -20.27 20.74
N THR A 13 -0.08 -20.75 19.88
CA THR A 13 1.19 -20.11 19.60
C THR A 13 0.84 -18.74 19.07
N VAL A 14 0.93 -17.73 19.93
CA VAL A 14 0.74 -16.34 19.54
C VAL A 14 1.75 -16.09 18.43
N ASP A 15 1.25 -15.81 17.23
CA ASP A 15 2.10 -15.57 16.07
C ASP A 15 3.10 -14.45 16.42
N PRO A 16 4.42 -14.67 16.29
CA PRO A 16 5.43 -13.66 16.55
C PRO A 16 5.11 -12.30 15.89
N TRP A 17 4.45 -12.31 14.73
CA TRP A 17 4.06 -11.08 14.02
C TRP A 17 2.94 -10.30 14.71
N VAL A 18 2.01 -10.97 15.41
CA VAL A 18 1.04 -10.30 16.29
C VAL A 18 1.76 -9.56 17.42
N THR A 19 2.86 -10.12 17.93
CA THR A 19 3.67 -9.47 18.98
C THR A 19 4.34 -8.20 18.47
N HIS A 20 4.80 -8.17 17.21
CA HIS A 20 5.47 -7.00 16.61
C HIS A 20 4.53 -5.80 16.43
N ASN A 21 3.24 -6.05 16.14
CA ASN A 21 2.24 -5.00 15.95
C ASN A 21 1.57 -4.53 17.24
N THR A 22 1.81 -5.20 18.38
CA THR A 22 1.22 -4.85 19.69
C THR A 22 1.33 -3.36 20.02
N LYS A 23 2.48 -2.74 19.74
CA LYS A 23 2.70 -1.31 20.03
C LYS A 23 1.85 -0.40 19.15
N ALA A 24 1.76 -0.68 17.85
CA ALA A 24 0.92 0.09 16.93
C ALA A 24 -0.55 -0.07 17.30
N ILE A 25 -0.97 -1.29 17.64
CA ILE A 25 -2.34 -1.59 18.05
C ILE A 25 -2.69 -0.88 19.37
N ALA A 26 -1.79 -0.92 20.36
CA ALA A 26 -1.95 -0.15 21.59
C ALA A 26 -1.99 1.37 21.35
N GLY A 27 -1.39 1.84 20.26
CA GLY A 27 -1.45 3.23 19.79
C GLY A 27 -2.71 3.60 19.01
N GLY A 28 -3.65 2.66 18.81
CA GLY A 28 -4.91 2.90 18.11
C GLY A 28 -5.00 2.30 16.71
N ALA A 29 -3.96 1.60 16.24
CA ALA A 29 -4.03 0.87 14.97
C ALA A 29 -4.92 -0.37 15.08
N GLU A 30 -5.60 -0.73 14.00
CA GLU A 30 -6.24 -2.05 13.93
C GLU A 30 -5.25 -3.13 13.50
N SER A 31 -5.46 -4.35 13.99
CA SER A 31 -4.70 -5.53 13.57
C SER A 31 -4.94 -5.85 12.10
N LEU A 32 -3.94 -6.42 11.43
CA LEU A 32 -4.10 -6.90 10.04
C LEU A 32 -5.13 -8.03 9.96
N PRO A 33 -6.19 -7.90 9.13
CA PRO A 33 -7.19 -8.92 8.90
C PRO A 33 -6.61 -10.30 8.50
N HIS A 34 -7.03 -11.36 9.20
CA HIS A 34 -6.51 -12.73 9.04
C HIS A 34 -6.68 -13.34 7.63
N ASN A 35 -7.60 -12.79 6.82
CA ASN A 35 -7.84 -13.22 5.45
C ASN A 35 -6.88 -12.58 4.42
N MET A 36 -5.99 -11.69 4.84
CA MET A 36 -4.93 -11.16 3.97
C MET A 36 -3.88 -12.23 3.60
N PRO A 37 -3.16 -12.07 2.48
CA PRO A 37 -2.06 -12.96 2.12
C PRO A 37 -1.03 -13.12 3.25
N ALA A 38 -0.49 -14.33 3.40
CA ALA A 38 0.49 -14.65 4.44
C ALA A 38 1.78 -13.82 4.34
N SER A 39 2.11 -13.31 3.15
CA SER A 39 3.20 -12.35 2.96
C SER A 39 2.92 -11.03 3.65
N ILE A 40 1.69 -10.49 3.54
CA ILE A 40 1.25 -9.24 4.15
C ILE A 40 1.15 -9.34 5.68
N GLN A 41 0.72 -10.48 6.20
CA GLN A 41 0.65 -10.76 7.65
C GLN A 41 2.00 -10.60 8.37
N LYS A 42 3.11 -10.70 7.64
CA LYS A 42 4.48 -10.50 8.18
C LYS A 42 4.89 -9.03 8.22
N GLY A 43 4.05 -8.11 7.75
CA GLY A 43 4.34 -6.69 7.73
C GLY A 43 4.21 -6.09 9.13
N ARG A 44 5.11 -5.17 9.45
CA ARG A 44 5.01 -4.33 10.64
C ARG A 44 4.24 -3.06 10.31
N ILE A 45 3.21 -2.78 11.09
CA ILE A 45 2.39 -1.57 10.97
C ILE A 45 3.24 -0.38 11.43
N ILE A 46 3.43 0.58 10.52
CA ILE A 46 4.09 1.85 10.81
C ILE A 46 3.09 3.00 10.90
N ASP A 47 1.95 2.89 10.21
CA ASP A 47 0.85 3.84 10.30
C ASP A 47 -0.48 3.16 9.98
N PHE A 48 -1.58 3.72 10.47
CA PHE A 48 -2.95 3.22 10.29
C PHE A 48 -3.97 4.34 10.37
N GLY A 49 -5.01 4.25 9.56
CA GLY A 49 -6.10 5.21 9.60
C GLY A 49 -7.19 4.92 8.59
N TYR A 50 -8.08 5.90 8.48
CA TYR A 50 -9.28 5.87 7.66
C TYR A 50 -9.23 7.03 6.69
N LEU A 51 -9.61 6.81 5.44
CA LEU A 51 -9.69 7.86 4.42
C LEU A 51 -11.12 8.02 3.90
N PRO A 52 -11.56 9.27 3.60
CA PRO A 52 -10.82 10.53 3.80
C PRO A 52 -10.63 10.89 5.28
N ASP A 53 -11.53 10.44 6.15
CA ASP A 53 -11.41 10.50 7.60
C ASP A 53 -12.21 9.36 8.24
N LYS A 54 -12.23 9.31 9.59
CA LYS A 54 -12.88 8.23 10.34
C LYS A 54 -14.41 8.26 10.28
N GLU A 55 -15.03 9.43 10.18
CA GLU A 55 -16.49 9.59 10.23
C GLU A 55 -17.13 9.27 8.88
N LEU A 56 -16.43 9.59 7.80
CA LEU A 56 -16.86 9.40 6.41
C LEU A 56 -16.03 8.34 5.67
N ALA A 57 -15.45 7.40 6.41
CA ALA A 57 -14.47 6.48 5.87
C ALA A 57 -15.02 5.63 4.70
N GLU A 58 -14.34 5.73 3.57
CA GLU A 58 -14.51 4.83 2.42
C GLU A 58 -13.45 3.74 2.41
N GLU A 59 -12.26 4.08 2.92
CA GLU A 59 -11.10 3.20 2.97
C GLU A 59 -10.60 3.03 4.40
N ARG A 60 -10.15 1.81 4.71
CA ARG A 60 -9.29 1.54 5.86
C ARG A 60 -7.89 1.21 5.37
N VAL A 61 -6.89 1.89 5.91
CA VAL A 61 -5.54 1.87 5.35
C VAL A 61 -4.51 1.50 6.42
N TRP A 62 -3.61 0.58 6.05
CA TRP A 62 -2.41 0.27 6.81
C TRP A 62 -1.18 0.58 5.97
N LEU A 63 -0.21 1.25 6.57
CA LEU A 63 1.13 1.36 6.02
C LEU A 63 2.04 0.35 6.71
N LEU A 64 2.70 -0.48 5.90
CA LEU A 64 3.53 -1.57 6.36
C LEU A 64 4.99 -1.38 5.93
N ASN A 65 5.89 -1.78 6.81
CA ASN A 65 7.28 -2.06 6.45
C ASN A 65 7.65 -3.52 6.76
N PHE A 66 8.70 -4.01 6.10
CA PHE A 66 9.19 -5.37 6.28
C PHE A 66 10.66 -5.33 6.72
N ASP A 67 10.98 -6.08 7.77
CA ASP A 67 12.34 -6.13 8.28
C ASP A 67 13.29 -6.71 7.20
N LYS A 68 14.36 -5.95 6.90
CA LYS A 68 15.47 -6.26 5.98
C LYS A 68 15.29 -5.97 4.48
N THR A 69 14.11 -5.57 3.99
CA THR A 69 13.98 -5.19 2.57
C THR A 69 12.79 -4.27 2.26
N TYR A 70 12.97 -3.41 1.23
CA TYR A 70 11.89 -2.83 0.43
C TYR A 70 10.93 -3.94 -0.04
N PRO A 71 9.60 -3.72 -0.08
CA PRO A 71 8.90 -2.42 -0.18
C PRO A 71 8.16 -1.91 1.08
N TYR A 72 7.91 -0.59 1.12
CA TYR A 72 6.84 -0.01 1.94
C TYR A 72 5.51 -0.27 1.25
N ILE A 73 4.56 -0.88 1.96
CA ILE A 73 3.30 -1.31 1.37
C ILE A 73 2.14 -0.52 1.97
N ARG A 74 1.30 0.04 1.10
CA ARG A 74 -0.02 0.56 1.43
C ARG A 74 -1.02 -0.57 1.20
N VAL A 75 -1.70 -0.98 2.28
CA VAL A 75 -2.79 -1.94 2.24
C VAL A 75 -4.09 -1.18 2.42
N VAL A 76 -5.02 -1.36 1.51
CA VAL A 76 -6.32 -0.66 1.52
C VAL A 76 -7.42 -1.71 1.55
N GLU A 77 -8.32 -1.59 2.52
CA GLU A 77 -9.63 -2.24 2.52
C GLU A 77 -10.67 -1.23 2.05
N THR A 78 -11.41 -1.56 1.00
CA THR A 78 -12.61 -0.80 0.63
C THR A 78 -13.73 -1.16 1.61
N ILE A 79 -14.19 -0.22 2.43
CA ILE A 79 -15.13 -0.51 3.53
C ILE A 79 -16.46 -1.04 3.02
N ALA A 80 -16.93 -0.55 1.86
CA ALA A 80 -18.21 -0.95 1.28
C ALA A 80 -18.23 -2.42 0.82
N THR A 81 -17.09 -2.95 0.34
CA THR A 81 -17.01 -4.29 -0.26
C THR A 81 -16.21 -5.28 0.57
N GLY A 82 -15.36 -4.81 1.49
CA GLY A 82 -14.39 -5.61 2.22
C GLY A 82 -13.22 -6.11 1.35
N GLU A 83 -13.07 -5.58 0.12
CA GLU A 83 -12.00 -5.98 -0.79
C GLU A 83 -10.67 -5.33 -0.41
N PHE A 84 -9.60 -6.12 -0.53
CA PHE A 84 -8.24 -5.65 -0.26
C PHE A 84 -7.47 -5.36 -1.54
N SER A 85 -6.76 -4.25 -1.53
CA SER A 85 -5.74 -3.92 -2.52
C SER A 85 -4.40 -3.63 -1.84
N PHE A 86 -3.31 -3.92 -2.56
CA PHE A 86 -1.95 -3.83 -2.06
C PHE A 86 -1.13 -3.05 -3.09
N MET A 87 -0.44 -2.02 -2.64
CA MET A 87 0.31 -1.12 -3.51
C MET A 87 1.56 -0.61 -2.81
N ALA A 88 2.50 -0.05 -3.56
CA ALA A 88 3.59 0.68 -2.96
C ALA A 88 3.05 1.91 -2.21
N ALA A 89 3.56 2.17 -1.02
CA ALA A 89 3.16 3.34 -0.23
C ALA A 89 3.92 4.61 -0.64
N ASP A 90 5.04 4.46 -1.34
CA ASP A 90 6.02 5.53 -1.58
C ASP A 90 6.23 5.89 -3.06
N GLN A 91 5.39 5.34 -3.94
CA GLN A 91 5.43 5.63 -5.37
C GLN A 91 4.08 5.41 -6.07
N ILE A 92 3.92 6.07 -7.20
CA ILE A 92 2.79 5.90 -8.12
C ILE A 92 3.30 5.64 -9.55
N SER A 93 2.41 5.12 -10.38
CA SER A 93 2.63 4.79 -11.78
C SER A 93 1.88 5.77 -12.68
N ILE A 94 2.58 6.34 -13.66
CA ILE A 94 2.04 7.24 -14.68
C ILE A 94 2.17 6.57 -16.04
N HIS A 95 1.04 6.34 -16.70
CA HIS A 95 0.98 5.84 -18.07
C HIS A 95 0.98 7.03 -19.03
N LEU A 96 2.11 7.26 -19.68
CA LEU A 96 2.35 8.38 -20.59
C LEU A 96 1.40 8.32 -21.80
N ALA A 97 0.99 9.49 -22.28
CA ALA A 97 0.21 9.58 -23.50
C ALA A 97 1.05 9.18 -24.72
N GLU A 98 0.36 8.77 -25.80
CA GLU A 98 1.03 8.40 -27.04
C GLU A 98 1.92 9.55 -27.56
N GLY A 99 3.17 9.24 -27.86
CA GLY A 99 4.15 10.21 -28.37
C GLY A 99 4.85 11.07 -27.33
N VAL A 100 4.42 11.04 -26.06
CA VAL A 100 5.08 11.78 -24.97
C VAL A 100 6.34 11.06 -24.51
N ASP A 101 7.47 11.78 -24.48
CA ASP A 101 8.71 11.29 -23.91
C ASP A 101 8.75 11.52 -22.39
N VAL A 102 9.37 10.60 -21.64
CA VAL A 102 9.45 10.71 -20.17
C VAL A 102 10.15 11.99 -19.70
N THR A 103 11.02 12.58 -20.53
CA THR A 103 11.69 13.85 -20.22
C THR A 103 10.72 15.03 -20.17
N GLU A 104 9.56 14.93 -20.83
CA GLU A 104 8.50 15.95 -20.79
C GLU A 104 7.81 16.02 -19.42
N LEU A 105 7.93 14.97 -18.59
CA LEU A 105 7.46 15.03 -17.20
C LEU A 105 8.32 15.95 -16.31
N LYS A 106 9.51 16.37 -16.76
CA LYS A 106 10.47 17.09 -15.91
C LYS A 106 9.88 18.35 -15.26
N PRO A 107 9.16 19.25 -15.97
CA PRO A 107 8.61 20.45 -15.35
C PRO A 107 7.63 20.13 -14.21
N MET A 108 6.77 19.13 -14.40
CA MET A 108 5.84 18.64 -13.37
C MET A 108 6.62 18.08 -12.16
N LEU A 109 7.62 17.24 -12.41
CA LEU A 109 8.41 16.64 -11.35
C LEU A 109 9.17 17.69 -10.54
N ASP A 110 9.74 18.70 -11.20
CA ASP A 110 10.45 19.79 -10.54
C ASP A 110 9.48 20.65 -9.69
N ASP A 111 8.31 20.99 -10.22
CA ASP A 111 7.30 21.82 -9.53
C ASP A 111 6.77 21.14 -8.26
N LEU A 112 6.49 19.83 -8.36
CA LEU A 112 6.03 19.02 -7.24
C LEU A 112 7.17 18.54 -6.32
N GLY A 113 8.43 18.81 -6.66
CA GLY A 113 9.60 18.32 -5.91
C GLY A 113 9.75 16.79 -5.93
N LEU A 114 9.16 16.11 -6.92
CA LEU A 114 9.17 14.66 -7.06
C LEU A 114 10.36 14.17 -7.88
N ARG A 115 10.65 12.88 -7.78
CA ARG A 115 11.72 12.23 -8.54
C ARG A 115 11.18 11.07 -9.35
N LEU A 116 11.63 10.98 -10.60
CA LEU A 116 11.49 9.79 -11.41
C LEU A 116 12.34 8.67 -10.80
N ARG A 117 11.72 7.53 -10.52
CA ARG A 117 12.38 6.35 -9.93
C ARG A 117 12.73 5.32 -11.00
N MET A 118 11.82 5.12 -11.95
CA MET A 118 11.97 4.14 -13.02
C MET A 118 11.14 4.58 -14.22
N PHE A 119 11.55 4.18 -15.43
CA PHE A 119 10.71 4.32 -16.62
C PHE A 119 10.86 3.07 -17.49
N ASN A 120 9.76 2.69 -18.15
CA ASN A 120 9.73 1.64 -19.15
C ASN A 120 9.19 2.22 -20.45
N ARG A 121 10.10 2.47 -21.40
CA ARG A 121 9.75 3.03 -22.72
C ARG A 121 8.81 2.14 -23.52
N LYS A 122 8.87 0.82 -23.36
CA LYS A 122 8.01 -0.11 -24.14
C LYS A 122 6.57 -0.09 -23.65
N GLU A 123 6.38 0.13 -22.36
CA GLU A 123 5.06 0.15 -21.71
C GLU A 123 4.51 1.57 -21.55
N HIS A 124 5.24 2.58 -22.03
CA HIS A 124 4.91 4.00 -21.82
C HIS A 124 4.66 4.31 -20.34
N LEU A 125 5.48 3.74 -19.46
CA LEU A 125 5.26 3.79 -18.01
C LEU A 125 6.40 4.56 -17.33
N ALA A 126 6.03 5.49 -16.45
CA ALA A 126 6.93 6.18 -15.54
C ALA A 126 6.51 5.90 -14.10
N VAL A 127 7.46 5.58 -13.23
CA VAL A 127 7.24 5.42 -11.79
C VAL A 127 7.90 6.58 -11.07
N ILE A 128 7.13 7.27 -10.24
CA ILE A 128 7.57 8.47 -9.52
C ILE A 128 7.34 8.30 -8.03
N GLY A 129 8.12 9.01 -7.21
CA GLY A 129 7.86 9.05 -5.77
C GLY A 129 6.54 9.76 -5.41
N VAL A 130 6.16 9.68 -4.13
CA VAL A 130 5.03 10.42 -3.55
C VAL A 130 5.47 11.74 -2.89
N LEU A 131 4.52 12.66 -2.69
CA LEU A 131 4.74 14.00 -2.11
C LEU A 131 5.16 13.99 -0.64
N ASN A 132 4.67 13.02 0.14
CA ASN A 132 4.91 12.93 1.57
C ASN A 132 4.92 11.44 2.01
N THR A 133 5.07 11.17 3.30
CA THR A 133 5.05 9.80 3.85
C THR A 133 3.81 9.53 4.71
N GLN A 134 2.76 10.33 4.56
CA GLN A 134 1.51 10.21 5.30
C GLN A 134 0.61 9.16 4.64
N ILE A 135 -0.47 8.80 5.33
CA ILE A 135 -1.37 7.73 4.92
C ILE A 135 -2.10 7.98 3.58
N ASP A 136 -2.26 9.26 3.23
CA ASP A 136 -2.87 9.76 1.99
C ASP A 136 -1.83 10.08 0.90
N ALA A 137 -0.53 9.78 1.10
CA ALA A 137 0.54 10.15 0.17
C ALA A 137 0.26 9.73 -1.28
N VAL A 138 -0.24 8.51 -1.48
CA VAL A 138 -0.57 7.98 -2.81
C VAL A 138 -1.74 8.74 -3.47
N PRO A 139 -2.95 8.79 -2.88
CA PRO A 139 -4.06 9.54 -3.49
C PRO A 139 -3.76 11.03 -3.65
N ALA A 140 -3.10 11.67 -2.67
CA ALA A 140 -2.71 13.08 -2.76
C ALA A 140 -1.74 13.33 -3.91
N THR A 141 -0.80 12.40 -4.16
CA THR A 141 0.13 12.53 -5.31
C THR A 141 -0.59 12.33 -6.64
N ILE A 142 -1.54 11.38 -6.72
CA ILE A 142 -2.35 11.16 -7.94
C ILE A 142 -3.17 12.41 -8.28
N GLU A 143 -3.76 13.06 -7.27
CA GLU A 143 -4.50 14.32 -7.46
C GLU A 143 -3.57 15.46 -7.89
N ALA A 144 -2.40 15.59 -7.26
CA ALA A 144 -1.47 16.67 -7.54
C ALA A 144 -0.87 16.64 -8.95
N VAL A 145 -0.78 15.47 -9.60
CA VAL A 145 -0.29 15.37 -10.98
C VAL A 145 -1.36 15.69 -12.03
N GLN A 146 -2.66 15.73 -11.67
CA GLN A 146 -3.76 15.95 -12.61
C GLN A 146 -3.67 17.24 -13.45
N PRO A 147 -3.10 18.36 -12.97
CA PRO A 147 -2.92 19.56 -13.80
C PRO A 147 -2.06 19.33 -15.06
N TRP A 148 -1.31 18.23 -15.12
CA TRP A 148 -0.50 17.80 -16.27
C TRP A 148 -1.10 16.60 -17.02
N SER A 149 -2.42 16.39 -16.93
CA SER A 149 -3.11 15.26 -17.58
C SER A 149 -2.88 15.16 -19.09
N ASP A 150 -2.50 16.24 -19.77
CA ASP A 150 -2.16 16.19 -21.20
C ASP A 150 -0.89 15.37 -21.49
N LEU A 151 -0.04 15.12 -20.49
CA LEU A 151 1.19 14.34 -20.62
C LEU A 151 0.99 12.83 -20.43
N PHE A 152 -0.16 12.41 -19.88
CA PHE A 152 -0.39 11.02 -19.49
C PHE A 152 -1.85 10.60 -19.66
N GLU A 153 -2.09 9.34 -20.01
CA GLU A 153 -3.44 8.80 -20.10
C GLU A 153 -4.08 8.66 -18.71
N TYR A 154 -3.31 8.19 -17.74
CA TYR A 154 -3.73 8.10 -16.34
C TYR A 154 -2.55 7.95 -15.38
N ALA A 155 -2.80 8.35 -14.12
CA ALA A 155 -1.92 8.12 -12.99
C ALA A 155 -2.63 7.23 -11.97
N VAL A 156 -1.94 6.23 -11.43
CA VAL A 156 -2.53 5.22 -10.54
C VAL A 156 -1.53 4.78 -9.48
N ALA A 157 -2.03 4.25 -8.37
CA ALA A 157 -1.18 3.59 -7.38
C ALA A 157 -0.38 2.45 -8.03
N ASP A 158 0.87 2.26 -7.58
CA ASP A 158 1.71 1.18 -8.08
C ASP A 158 1.33 -0.16 -7.41
N VAL A 159 0.40 -0.89 -8.05
CA VAL A 159 -0.24 -2.08 -7.47
C VAL A 159 0.71 -3.27 -7.42
N LEU A 160 0.80 -3.91 -6.26
CA LEU A 160 1.55 -5.13 -6.03
C LEU A 160 0.67 -6.35 -6.32
N ARG A 161 1.11 -7.20 -7.24
CA ARG A 161 0.47 -8.49 -7.54
C ARG A 161 1.27 -9.62 -6.89
N PHE A 162 0.62 -10.38 -6.01
CA PHE A 162 1.20 -11.59 -5.44
C PHE A 162 1.07 -12.73 -6.46
N GLN A 163 2.20 -13.29 -6.89
CA GLN A 163 2.21 -14.50 -7.72
C GLN A 163 2.09 -15.75 -6.83
N GLY A 164 1.12 -16.62 -7.12
CA GLY A 164 0.98 -17.95 -6.52
C GLY A 164 0.17 -17.97 -5.22
N GLN A 165 -1.08 -18.43 -5.32
CA GLN A 165 -1.71 -19.23 -4.26
C GLN A 165 -1.46 -20.71 -4.56
#